data_AF-A0A199P658-F1
#
_entry.id   AF-A0A199P658-F1
#
_cell.length_a   1.000
_cell.length_b   1.000
_cell.length_c   1.000
_cell.angle_alpha   90.00
_cell.angle_beta   90.00
_cell.angle_gamma   90.00
#
_symmetry.space_group_name_H-M   'P 1'
#
loop_
_entity.id
_entity.type
_entity.pdbx_description
1 polymer ?
#
loop_
_entity_poly.entity_id
_entity_poly.type
_entity_poly.pdbx_seq_one_letter_code
_entity_poly.pdbx_strand_id
1 'polypeptide(L)'
;MGVLATLVTLAFFVPLLGREVDFVRKERIGAQAIGPAVELAAQMQRHRGNMNRLLNGDAGARKAVGEARAGAAKAISVLDAYFDGAGRELGLGQRWAALRDAWRALQQDSESLSPQQSFARHTAQVEGLLDFVSALAQRSHLALDPRVESYMPVNSVTRRLPAYMERIGVMRGQGAGALAAGDNSSAVRENTPR
;
A
#
# COMPACT_ATOMS: atom_id res chain seq x y z
N MET A 1 -9.03 -28.47 49.65
CA MET A 1 -9.81 -28.34 48.40
C MET A 1 -9.89 -26.90 47.89
N GLY A 2 -10.19 -25.90 48.73
CA GLY A 2 -10.30 -24.49 48.29
C GLY A 2 -9.00 -23.89 47.71
N VAL A 3 -7.87 -24.05 48.39
CA VAL A 3 -6.57 -23.49 47.93
C VAL A 3 -6.11 -24.07 46.58
N LEU A 4 -6.32 -25.37 46.37
CA LEU A 4 -5.97 -26.04 45.11
C LEU A 4 -6.85 -25.54 43.96
N ALA A 5 -8.16 -25.35 44.20
CA ALA A 5 -9.07 -24.76 43.22
C ALA A 5 -8.69 -23.31 42.87
N THR A 6 -8.31 -22.49 43.85
CA THR A 6 -7.84 -21.12 43.62
C THR A 6 -6.54 -21.08 42.82
N LEU A 7 -5.58 -21.96 43.13
CA LEU A 7 -4.31 -22.04 42.39
C LEU A 7 -4.51 -22.50 40.95
N VAL A 8 -5.42 -23.47 40.71
CA VAL A 8 -5.79 -23.89 39.36
C VAL A 8 -6.48 -22.76 38.61
N THR A 9 -7.44 -22.06 39.23
CA THR A 9 -8.09 -20.90 38.61
C THR A 9 -7.07 -19.81 38.24
N LEU A 10 -6.15 -19.46 39.13
CA LEU A 10 -5.09 -18.49 38.83
C LEU A 10 -4.16 -18.97 37.71
N ALA A 11 -3.78 -20.25 37.70
CA ALA A 11 -2.92 -20.83 36.67
C ALA A 11 -3.54 -20.82 35.27
N PHE A 12 -4.87 -20.87 35.15
CA PHE A 12 -5.56 -20.75 33.86
C PHE A 12 -5.97 -19.30 33.52
N PHE A 13 -6.36 -18.51 34.52
CA PHE A 13 -6.89 -17.16 34.33
C PHE A 13 -5.79 -16.13 34.01
N VAL A 14 -4.61 -16.24 34.64
CA VAL A 14 -3.48 -15.33 34.38
C VAL A 14 -2.95 -15.45 32.94
N PRO A 15 -2.75 -16.66 32.37
CA PRO A 15 -2.41 -16.79 30.94
C PRO A 15 -3.53 -16.33 30.00
N LEU A 16 -4.79 -16.46 30.41
CA LEU A 16 -5.94 -16.00 29.62
C LEU A 16 -5.97 -14.48 29.51
N LEU A 17 -5.76 -13.77 30.62
CA LEU A 17 -5.63 -12.30 30.64
C LEU A 17 -4.40 -11.84 29.84
N GLY A 18 -3.27 -12.55 29.95
CA GLY A 18 -2.07 -12.23 29.17
C GLY A 18 -2.30 -12.30 27.66
N ARG A 19 -3.08 -13.29 27.19
CA ARG A 19 -3.42 -13.42 25.77
C ARG A 19 -4.31 -12.29 25.25
N GLU A 20 -5.28 -11.83 26.04
CA GLU A 20 -6.19 -10.74 25.66
C GLU A 20 -5.45 -9.39 25.64
N VAL A 21 -4.55 -9.17 26.60
CA VAL A 21 -3.65 -7.99 26.62
C VAL A 21 -2.71 -8.00 25.42
N ASP A 22 -2.09 -9.14 25.10
CA ASP A 22 -1.21 -9.27 23.94
C ASP A 22 -1.96 -9.11 22.61
N PHE A 23 -3.22 -9.53 22.56
CA PHE A 23 -4.09 -9.36 21.42
C PHE A 23 -4.38 -7.88 21.14
N VAL A 24 -4.92 -7.16 22.14
CA VAL A 24 -5.24 -5.73 22.03
C VAL A 24 -3.97 -4.89 21.78
N ARG A 25 -2.84 -5.27 22.37
CA ARG A 25 -1.53 -4.64 22.13
C ARG A 25 -1.12 -4.75 20.67
N LYS A 26 -1.25 -5.94 20.07
CA LYS A 26 -0.94 -6.18 18.65
C LYS A 26 -1.89 -5.43 17.73
N GLU A 27 -3.17 -5.34 18.05
CA GLU A 27 -4.14 -4.54 17.27
C GLU A 27 -3.75 -3.06 17.24
N ARG A 28 -3.43 -2.49 18.41
CA ARG A 28 -2.95 -1.10 18.51
C ARG A 28 -1.66 -0.88 17.72
N ILE A 29 -0.74 -1.84 17.75
CA ILE A 29 0.51 -1.79 16.99
C ILE A 29 0.22 -1.88 15.48
N GLY A 30 -0.71 -2.71 15.03
CA GLY A 30 -1.12 -2.78 13.63
C GLY A 30 -1.78 -1.50 13.12
N ALA A 31 -2.66 -0.90 13.93
CA ALA A 31 -3.47 0.24 13.54
C ALA A 31 -2.60 1.45 13.17
N GLN A 32 -1.43 1.59 13.81
CA GLN A 32 -0.46 2.65 13.55
C GLN A 32 0.15 2.59 12.14
N ALA A 33 0.25 1.40 11.54
CA ALA A 33 0.92 1.20 10.26
C ALA A 33 -0.03 1.02 9.06
N ILE A 34 -1.29 0.60 9.28
CA ILE A 34 -2.26 0.40 8.20
C ILE A 34 -2.54 1.70 7.43
N GLY A 35 -2.81 2.81 8.13
CA GLY A 35 -3.09 4.10 7.50
C GLY A 35 -1.94 4.56 6.59
N PRO A 36 -0.70 4.66 7.09
CA PRO A 36 0.48 4.99 6.27
C PRO A 36 0.71 4.03 5.10
N ALA A 37 0.49 2.72 5.27
CA ALA A 37 0.66 1.74 4.19
C ALA A 37 -0.40 1.88 3.09
N VAL A 38 -1.64 2.18 3.44
CA VAL A 38 -2.71 2.49 2.48
C VAL A 38 -2.43 3.80 1.75
N GLU A 39 -1.96 4.83 2.45
CA GLU A 39 -1.56 6.09 1.81
C GLU A 39 -0.40 5.87 0.82
N LEU A 40 0.59 5.05 1.18
CA LEU A 40 1.68 4.70 0.26
C LEU A 40 1.15 4.02 -1.01
N ALA A 41 0.20 3.09 -0.90
CA ALA A 41 -0.42 2.45 -2.06
C ALA A 41 -1.13 3.46 -2.97
N ALA A 42 -1.87 4.40 -2.38
CA ALA A 42 -2.52 5.48 -3.14
C ALA A 42 -1.49 6.36 -3.88
N GLN A 43 -0.36 6.68 -3.23
CA GLN A 43 0.71 7.46 -3.86
C GLN A 43 1.42 6.70 -4.99
N MET A 44 1.66 5.39 -4.82
CA MET A 44 2.20 4.54 -5.89
C MET A 44 1.26 4.45 -7.10
N GLN A 45 -0.06 4.35 -6.86
CA GLN A 45 -1.07 4.35 -7.92
C GLN A 45 -1.13 5.69 -8.66
N ARG A 46 -1.05 6.83 -7.94
CA ARG A 46 -0.97 8.16 -8.56
C ARG A 46 0.28 8.31 -9.40
N HIS A 47 1.43 7.89 -8.86
CA HIS A 47 2.71 7.92 -9.55
C HIS A 47 2.65 7.09 -10.84
N ARG A 48 2.12 5.85 -10.80
CA ARG A 48 1.89 5.03 -11.99
C ARG A 48 1.06 5.75 -13.07
N GLY A 49 -0.08 6.33 -12.68
CA GLY A 49 -0.96 7.03 -13.62
C GLY A 49 -0.29 8.24 -14.25
N ASN A 50 0.42 9.04 -13.46
CA ASN A 50 1.14 10.22 -13.93
C ASN A 50 2.38 9.85 -14.76
N MET A 51 3.08 8.78 -14.42
CA MET A 51 4.17 8.23 -15.23
C MET A 51 3.66 7.75 -16.59
N ASN A 52 2.51 7.07 -16.64
CA ASN A 52 1.94 6.64 -17.91
C ASN A 52 1.60 7.85 -18.80
N ARG A 53 1.02 8.92 -18.23
CA ARG A 53 0.79 10.17 -18.96
C ARG A 53 2.10 10.79 -19.46
N LEU A 54 3.08 10.95 -18.57
CA LEU A 54 4.39 11.53 -18.88
C LEU A 54 5.11 10.79 -20.01
N LEU A 55 5.14 9.46 -19.94
CA LEU A 55 5.80 8.60 -20.94
C LEU A 55 5.05 8.55 -22.27
N ASN A 56 3.75 8.89 -22.30
CA ASN A 56 2.98 9.07 -23.54
C ASN A 56 3.02 10.53 -24.06
N GLY A 57 3.89 11.38 -23.49
CA GLY A 57 4.18 12.72 -24.01
C GLY A 57 3.47 13.88 -23.30
N ASP A 58 2.68 13.63 -22.26
CA ASP A 58 2.08 14.70 -21.45
C ASP A 58 3.12 15.28 -20.47
N ALA A 59 3.87 16.28 -20.92
CA ALA A 59 4.86 16.98 -20.09
C ALA A 59 4.25 17.66 -18.85
N GLY A 60 2.96 18.00 -18.88
CA GLY A 60 2.22 18.59 -17.76
C GLY A 60 2.08 17.63 -16.57
N ALA A 61 2.21 16.32 -16.78
CA ALA A 61 2.16 15.31 -15.72
C ALA A 61 3.39 15.33 -14.80
N ARG A 62 4.52 15.95 -15.21
CA ARG A 62 5.78 15.93 -14.45
C ARG A 62 5.64 16.46 -13.02
N LYS A 63 4.87 17.53 -12.81
CA LYS A 63 4.60 18.06 -11.47
C LYS A 63 3.89 17.04 -10.59
N ALA A 64 2.85 16.40 -11.13
CA ALA A 64 2.06 15.40 -10.42
C ALA A 64 2.85 14.09 -10.14
N VAL A 65 3.82 13.74 -10.99
CA VAL A 65 4.81 12.69 -10.69
C VAL A 65 5.63 13.06 -9.45
N GLY A 66 6.16 14.28 -9.40
CA GLY A 66 6.94 14.77 -8.26
C GLY A 66 6.13 14.81 -6.95
N GLU A 67 4.88 15.28 -7.00
CA GLU A 67 3.98 15.30 -5.85
C GLU A 67 3.70 13.88 -5.31
N ALA A 68 3.49 12.91 -6.21
CA ALA A 68 3.29 11.52 -5.81
C ALA A 68 4.55 10.90 -5.18
N ARG A 69 5.74 11.17 -5.73
CA ARG A 69 7.03 10.77 -5.13
C ARG A 69 7.19 11.34 -3.72
N ALA A 70 6.87 12.62 -3.53
CA ALA A 70 6.95 13.29 -2.23
C ALA A 70 5.95 12.71 -1.21
N GLY A 71 4.71 12.43 -1.64
CA GLY A 71 3.71 11.76 -0.80
C GLY A 71 4.15 10.35 -0.39
N ALA A 72 4.67 9.56 -1.33
CA ALA A 72 5.20 8.23 -1.06
C ALA A 72 6.38 8.28 -0.08
N ALA A 73 7.30 9.25 -0.23
CA ALA A 73 8.44 9.42 0.68
C ALA A 73 8.01 9.71 2.12
N LYS A 74 6.95 10.53 2.32
CA LYS A 74 6.38 10.79 3.66
C LYS A 74 5.82 9.51 4.28
N ALA A 75 5.04 8.74 3.54
CA ALA A 75 4.46 7.48 4.02
C ALA A 75 5.55 6.44 4.34
N ILE A 76 6.59 6.35 3.49
CA ILE A 76 7.75 5.47 3.73
C ILE A 76 8.49 5.86 5.00
N SER A 77 8.72 7.15 5.25
CA SER A 77 9.40 7.61 6.48
C SER A 77 8.63 7.18 7.75
N VAL A 78 7.30 7.30 7.73
CA VAL A 78 6.46 6.84 8.85
C VAL A 78 6.56 5.32 9.03
N LEU A 79 6.54 4.55 7.95
CA LEU A 79 6.65 3.09 7.99
C LEU A 79 8.05 2.62 8.40
N ASP A 80 9.11 3.29 7.95
CA ASP A 80 10.49 3.03 8.38
C ASP A 80 10.62 3.22 9.90
N ALA A 81 10.19 4.37 10.42
CA ALA A 81 10.19 4.62 11.87
C ALA A 81 9.36 3.60 12.65
N TYR A 82 8.22 3.18 12.10
CA TYR A 82 7.39 2.13 12.68
C TYR A 82 8.12 0.78 12.76
N PHE A 83 8.76 0.34 11.66
CA PHE A 83 9.45 -0.96 11.61
C PHE A 83 10.80 -0.97 12.34
N ASP A 84 11.39 0.18 12.61
CA ASP A 84 12.54 0.32 13.51
C ASP A 84 12.13 0.27 15.00
N GLY A 85 10.87 0.62 15.29
CA GLY A 85 10.29 0.67 16.63
C GLY A 85 9.33 -0.48 16.91
N ALA A 86 8.04 -0.12 17.04
CA ALA A 86 6.96 -1.00 17.49
C ALA A 86 6.63 -2.14 16.51
N GLY A 87 6.89 -1.96 15.22
CA GLY A 87 6.61 -2.94 14.18
C GLY A 87 7.54 -4.15 14.16
N ARG A 88 8.66 -4.12 14.90
CA ARG A 88 9.65 -5.22 14.93
C ARG A 88 9.03 -6.55 15.35
N GLU A 89 8.10 -6.54 16.31
CA GLU A 89 7.46 -7.76 16.82
C GLU A 89 6.57 -8.47 15.80
N LEU A 90 6.14 -7.79 14.73
CA LEU A 90 5.32 -8.39 13.69
C LEU A 90 6.11 -9.27 12.72
N GLY A 91 7.45 -9.19 12.77
CA GLY A 91 8.33 -10.01 11.91
C GLY A 91 8.23 -9.67 10.42
N LEU A 92 7.75 -8.46 10.08
CA LEU A 92 7.55 -8.01 8.69
C LEU A 92 8.65 -7.06 8.19
N GLY A 93 9.64 -6.72 9.02
CA GLY A 93 10.67 -5.72 8.70
C GLY A 93 11.48 -6.00 7.43
N GLN A 94 11.92 -7.25 7.21
CA GLN A 94 12.64 -7.61 5.98
C GLN A 94 11.75 -7.48 4.74
N ARG A 95 10.48 -7.92 4.83
CA ARG A 95 9.53 -7.80 3.73
C ARG A 95 9.22 -6.34 3.41
N TRP A 96 9.11 -5.50 4.44
CA TRP A 96 8.97 -4.05 4.29
C TRP A 96 10.19 -3.45 3.57
N ALA A 97 11.41 -3.75 4.05
CA ALA A 97 12.64 -3.24 3.45
C ALA A 97 12.74 -3.61 1.96
N ALA A 98 12.47 -4.87 1.60
CA ALA A 98 12.46 -5.32 0.21
C ALA A 98 11.47 -4.54 -0.67
N LEU A 99 10.24 -4.31 -0.19
CA LEU A 99 9.23 -3.53 -0.92
C LEU A 99 9.66 -2.07 -1.07
N ARG A 100 10.15 -1.45 0.00
CA ARG A 100 10.63 -0.06 -0.02
C ARG A 100 11.78 0.11 -1.02
N ASP A 101 12.72 -0.81 -1.02
CA ASP A 101 13.91 -0.71 -1.87
C ASP A 101 13.56 -0.98 -3.34
N ALA A 102 12.66 -1.93 -3.62
CA ALA A 102 12.09 -2.13 -4.96
C ALA A 102 11.36 -0.88 -5.48
N TRP A 103 10.61 -0.19 -4.62
CA TRP A 103 9.96 1.08 -4.98
C TRP A 103 10.97 2.21 -5.27
N ARG A 104 12.06 2.30 -4.50
CA ARG A 104 13.13 3.28 -4.74
C ARG A 104 13.79 3.05 -6.09
N ALA A 105 14.13 1.80 -6.41
CA ALA A 105 14.68 1.43 -7.72
C ALA A 105 13.71 1.76 -8.86
N LEU A 106 12.43 1.40 -8.71
CA LEU A 106 11.42 1.66 -9.73
C LEU A 106 11.29 3.17 -10.04
N GLN A 107 11.31 4.04 -9.03
CA GLN A 107 11.23 5.49 -9.24
C GLN A 107 12.40 6.04 -10.04
N GLN A 108 13.61 5.48 -9.88
CA GLN A 108 14.82 5.89 -10.59
C GLN A 108 14.75 5.46 -12.06
N ASP A 109 14.32 4.22 -12.31
CA ASP A 109 14.28 3.66 -13.66
C ASP A 109 13.07 4.13 -14.46
N SER A 110 11.99 4.55 -13.79
CA SER A 110 10.65 4.72 -14.38
C SER A 110 10.58 5.57 -15.65
N GLU A 111 11.45 6.57 -15.81
CA GLU A 111 11.48 7.49 -16.97
C GLU A 111 12.22 6.89 -18.18
N SER A 112 13.04 5.86 -17.97
CA SER A 112 13.77 5.13 -19.04
C SER A 112 12.98 3.96 -19.63
N LEU A 113 11.86 3.59 -19.00
CA LEU A 113 11.02 2.48 -19.41
C LEU A 113 10.04 2.90 -20.50
N SER A 114 9.62 1.94 -21.33
CA SER A 114 8.44 2.17 -22.17
C SER A 114 7.19 2.39 -21.31
N PRO A 115 6.15 3.10 -21.80
CA PRO A 115 4.92 3.30 -21.03
C PRO A 115 4.32 1.99 -20.49
N GLN A 116 4.29 0.94 -21.32
CA GLN A 116 3.75 -0.36 -20.96
C GLN A 116 4.58 -1.08 -19.90
N GLN A 117 5.92 -1.04 -20.01
CA GLN A 117 6.83 -1.61 -19.02
C GLN A 117 6.73 -0.88 -17.68
N SER A 118 6.73 0.46 -17.72
CA SER A 118 6.57 1.28 -16.53
C SER A 118 5.26 0.95 -15.83
N PHE A 119 4.15 0.97 -16.56
CA PHE A 119 2.83 0.65 -16.01
C PHE A 119 2.79 -0.73 -15.35
N ALA A 120 3.29 -1.78 -16.02
CA ALA A 120 3.31 -3.14 -15.51
C ALA A 120 4.15 -3.28 -14.22
N ARG A 121 5.35 -2.70 -14.18
CA ARG A 121 6.22 -2.74 -12.99
C ARG A 121 5.59 -2.02 -11.79
N HIS A 122 4.94 -0.88 -12.02
CA HIS A 122 4.22 -0.18 -10.95
C HIS A 122 3.02 -0.96 -10.45
N THR A 123 2.27 -1.63 -11.33
CA THR A 123 1.16 -2.50 -10.92
C THR A 123 1.66 -3.62 -9.99
N ALA A 124 2.72 -4.33 -10.38
CA ALA A 124 3.31 -5.38 -9.54
C ALA A 124 3.78 -4.84 -8.17
N GLN A 125 4.33 -3.63 -8.14
CA GLN A 125 4.77 -2.99 -6.90
C GLN A 125 3.58 -2.61 -5.99
N VAL A 126 2.48 -2.10 -6.56
CA VAL A 126 1.25 -1.82 -5.81
C VAL A 126 0.64 -3.10 -5.26
N GLU A 127 0.56 -4.16 -6.06
CA GLU A 127 0.07 -5.48 -5.63
C GLU A 127 0.90 -6.03 -4.47
N GLY A 128 2.24 -5.99 -4.57
CA GLY A 128 3.15 -6.41 -3.51
C GLY A 128 2.95 -5.63 -2.20
N LEU A 129 2.66 -4.32 -2.29
CA LEU A 129 2.33 -3.50 -1.13
C LEU A 129 0.96 -3.86 -0.53
N LEU A 130 -0.07 -4.11 -1.35
CA LEU A 130 -1.39 -4.52 -0.86
C LEU A 130 -1.35 -5.90 -0.18
N ASP A 131 -0.56 -6.83 -0.70
CA ASP A 131 -0.31 -8.12 -0.04
C ASP A 131 0.43 -7.93 1.29
N PHE A 132 1.31 -6.94 1.38
CA PHE A 132 1.97 -6.58 2.61
C PHE A 132 1.01 -5.96 3.63
N VAL A 133 0.12 -5.06 3.21
CA VAL A 133 -0.98 -4.52 4.05
C VAL A 133 -1.85 -5.67 4.59
N SER A 134 -2.16 -6.65 3.75
CA SER A 134 -2.92 -7.83 4.17
C SER A 134 -2.17 -8.68 5.20
N ALA A 135 -0.84 -8.84 5.05
CA ALA A 135 -0.02 -9.55 6.03
C ALA A 135 0.14 -8.76 7.34
N LEU A 136 0.26 -7.44 7.26
CA LEU A 136 0.29 -6.53 8.40
C LEU A 136 -0.99 -6.68 9.23
N ALA A 137 -2.16 -6.59 8.59
CA ALA A 137 -3.45 -6.77 9.26
C ALA A 137 -3.61 -8.15 9.91
N GLN A 138 -3.10 -9.22 9.28
CA GLN A 138 -3.12 -10.56 9.86
C GLN A 138 -2.19 -10.69 11.06
N ARG A 139 -0.93 -10.23 10.94
CA ARG A 139 0.09 -10.32 11.99
C ARG A 139 -0.24 -9.47 13.22
N SER A 140 -0.96 -8.38 13.01
CA SER A 140 -1.44 -7.50 14.07
C SER A 140 -2.82 -7.88 14.62
N HIS A 141 -3.39 -9.01 14.18
CA HIS A 141 -4.73 -9.49 14.53
C HIS A 141 -5.91 -8.59 14.14
N LEU A 142 -5.66 -7.47 13.44
CA LEU A 142 -6.71 -6.59 12.90
C LEU A 142 -7.64 -7.30 11.89
N ALA A 143 -7.23 -8.45 11.38
CA ALA A 143 -8.04 -9.28 10.48
C ALA A 143 -9.04 -10.20 11.21
N LEU A 144 -8.99 -10.33 12.55
CA LEU A 144 -9.74 -11.33 13.31
C LEU A 144 -10.32 -10.71 14.61
N ASP A 145 -11.54 -10.18 14.60
CA ASP A 145 -12.31 -10.00 15.84
C ASP A 145 -13.66 -10.75 15.76
N PRO A 146 -13.95 -11.70 16.69
CA PRO A 146 -15.26 -12.35 16.81
C PRO A 146 -16.39 -11.47 17.37
N ARG A 147 -16.14 -10.20 17.75
CA ARG A 147 -17.09 -9.33 18.48
C ARG A 147 -17.18 -7.87 17.98
N VAL A 148 -17.03 -7.60 16.68
CA VAL A 148 -17.19 -6.23 16.15
C VAL A 148 -18.41 -6.12 15.25
N GLU A 149 -19.58 -6.08 15.89
CA GLU A 149 -20.72 -5.30 15.39
C GLU A 149 -20.41 -3.80 15.60
N SER A 150 -19.51 -3.20 14.81
CA SER A 150 -19.56 -1.77 14.46
C SER A 150 -18.33 -1.29 13.67
N TYR A 151 -18.63 -0.51 12.63
CA TYR A 151 -17.74 0.27 11.75
C TYR A 151 -16.98 -0.47 10.65
N MET A 152 -17.70 -0.59 9.52
CA MET A 152 -17.26 -0.81 8.15
C MET A 152 -16.61 -2.16 7.86
N PRO A 153 -17.01 -2.88 6.79
CA PRO A 153 -16.42 -4.17 6.50
C PRO A 153 -14.94 -3.95 6.16
N VAL A 154 -14.04 -4.31 7.09
CA VAL A 154 -12.58 -4.25 6.92
C VAL A 154 -12.17 -4.94 5.61
N ASN A 155 -12.87 -6.00 5.24
CA ASN A 155 -12.69 -6.71 3.96
C ASN A 155 -13.01 -5.83 2.73
N SER A 156 -13.99 -4.93 2.85
CA SER A 156 -14.30 -3.94 1.82
C SER A 156 -13.20 -2.88 1.72
N VAL A 157 -12.65 -2.36 2.82
CA VAL A 157 -11.64 -1.28 2.79
C VAL A 157 -10.22 -1.79 2.54
N THR A 158 -9.87 -2.99 3.00
CA THR A 158 -8.50 -3.52 2.91
C THR A 158 -8.28 -4.42 1.70
N ARG A 159 -9.34 -4.95 1.08
CA ARG A 159 -9.22 -5.88 -0.06
C ARG A 159 -10.04 -5.45 -1.27
N ARG A 160 -11.36 -5.29 -1.11
CA ARG A 160 -12.25 -5.10 -2.26
C ARG A 160 -12.16 -3.69 -2.87
N LEU A 161 -12.23 -2.65 -2.06
CA LEU A 161 -12.12 -1.25 -2.50
C LEU A 161 -10.76 -0.97 -3.13
N PRO A 162 -9.61 -1.35 -2.55
CA PRO A 162 -8.32 -1.20 -3.23
C PRO A 162 -8.28 -1.93 -4.57
N ALA A 163 -8.78 -3.17 -4.66
CA ALA A 163 -8.81 -3.93 -5.91
C ALA A 163 -9.73 -3.29 -6.97
N TYR A 164 -10.88 -2.76 -6.58
CA TYR A 164 -11.78 -2.06 -7.52
C TYR A 164 -11.24 -0.70 -7.92
N MET A 165 -10.69 0.08 -6.99
CA MET A 165 -10.00 1.35 -7.27
C MET A 165 -8.80 1.12 -8.18
N GLU A 166 -8.11 0.00 -8.00
CA GLU A 166 -7.00 -0.43 -8.84
C GLU A 166 -7.46 -0.72 -10.27
N ARG A 167 -8.51 -1.53 -10.44
CA ARG A 167 -9.10 -1.79 -11.77
C ARG A 167 -9.60 -0.52 -12.46
N ILE A 168 -10.26 0.38 -11.72
CA ILE A 168 -10.70 1.68 -12.25
C ILE A 168 -9.49 2.56 -12.57
N GLY A 169 -8.45 2.55 -11.74
CA GLY A 169 -7.19 3.26 -11.94
C GLY A 169 -6.45 2.79 -13.18
N VAL A 170 -6.46 1.48 -13.44
CA VAL A 170 -5.89 0.87 -14.65
C VAL A 170 -6.64 1.33 -15.88
N MET A 171 -7.97 1.21 -15.87
CA MET A 171 -8.80 1.63 -17.00
C MET A 171 -8.63 3.12 -17.30
N ARG A 172 -8.60 3.97 -16.27
CA ARG A 172 -8.39 5.41 -16.41
C ARG A 172 -6.99 5.75 -16.90
N GLY A 173 -5.97 5.05 -16.39
CA GLY A 173 -4.58 5.23 -16.79
C GLY A 173 -4.35 4.86 -18.25
N GLN A 174 -4.94 3.75 -18.70
CA GLN A 174 -4.92 3.32 -20.10
C GLN A 174 -5.66 4.31 -20.99
N GLY A 175 -6.85 4.77 -20.59
CA GLY A 175 -7.63 5.77 -21.33
C GLY A 175 -6.89 7.10 -21.47
N ALA A 176 -6.32 7.62 -20.38
CA ALA A 176 -5.54 8.86 -20.40
C ALA A 176 -4.28 8.74 -21.24
N GLY A 177 -3.60 7.59 -21.21
CA GLY A 177 -2.44 7.31 -22.06
C GLY A 177 -2.81 7.26 -23.55
N ALA A 178 -3.93 6.60 -23.89
CA ALA A 178 -4.43 6.52 -25.26
C ALA A 178 -4.83 7.89 -25.82
N LEU A 179 -5.47 8.74 -25.01
CA LEU A 179 -5.80 10.12 -25.39
C LEU A 179 -4.54 10.97 -25.64
N ALA A 180 -3.56 10.90 -24.72
CA ALA A 180 -2.29 11.63 -24.88
C ALA A 180 -1.51 11.16 -26.13
N ALA A 181 -1.50 9.87 -26.42
CA ALA A 181 -0.90 9.33 -27.64
C ALA A 181 -1.66 9.77 -28.90
N GLY A 182 -2.99 9.82 -28.83
CA GLY A 182 -3.87 10.29 -29.91
C GLY A 182 -3.63 11.76 -30.26
N ASP A 183 -3.60 12.64 -29.27
CA ASP A 183 -3.35 14.08 -29.44
C ASP A 183 -1.97 14.37 -30.05
N ASN A 184 -0.94 13.60 -29.68
CA ASN A 184 0.36 13.70 -30.32
C ASN A 184 0.34 13.21 -31.78
N SER A 185 -0.44 12.16 -32.09
CA SER A 185 -0.55 11.66 -33.46
C SER A 185 -1.29 12.62 -34.41
N SER A 186 -2.26 13.39 -33.89
CA SER A 186 -2.94 14.46 -34.65
C SER A 186 -2.04 15.69 -34.80
N ALA A 187 -1.33 16.11 -33.73
CA ALA A 187 -0.38 17.22 -33.80
C ALA A 187 0.80 16.96 -34.76
N VAL A 188 1.28 15.72 -34.86
CA VAL A 188 2.33 15.33 -35.83
C VAL A 188 1.82 15.36 -37.27
N ARG A 189 0.54 15.03 -37.52
CA ARG A 189 -0.04 15.06 -38.88
C ARG A 189 -0.26 16.48 -39.40
N GLU A 190 -0.55 17.42 -38.52
CA GLU A 190 -0.80 18.83 -38.88
C GLU A 190 0.50 19.59 -39.23
N ASN A 191 1.66 19.08 -38.82
CA ASN A 191 2.97 19.73 -38.98
C ASN A 191 3.85 19.11 -40.09
N THR A 192 3.24 18.37 -41.03
CA THR A 192 3.96 17.83 -42.20
C THR A 192 3.95 18.87 -43.32
N PRO A 193 5.08 19.54 -43.65
CA PRO A 193 5.11 20.49 -44.76
C PRO A 193 4.87 19.75 -46.08
N ARG A 194 4.01 20.32 -46.93
CA ARG A 194 3.80 19.90 -48.32
C ARG A 194 5.01 20.19 -49.17
#